data_AF-A0A1Y6MAH2-F1
#
_entry.id   AF-A0A1Y6MAH2-F1
#
_cell.length_a   1.000
_cell.length_b   1.000
_cell.length_c   1.000
_cell.angle_alpha   90.00
_cell.angle_beta   90.00
_cell.angle_gamma   90.00
#
_symmetry.space_group_name_H-M   'P 1'
#
loop_
_entity.id
_entity.type
_entity.pdbx_description
1 polymer ?
#
loop_
_entity_poly.entity_id
_entity_poly.type
_entity_poly.pdbx_seq_one_letter_code
_entity_poly.pdbx_strand_id
1 'polypeptide(L)'
;MLCDEQFDGCNQLLQEELRYYQPQKILFLTGFNWFEGFLTQNIKWLTKIDSESFVDAYGKLEIEGNIIDFVIAKHPQGKNESIFNDSVLASFNQLESPNTPLKIYQ
;
A
#
# COMPACT_ATOMS: atom_id res chain seq x y z
N MET A 1 -5.16 0.98 -24.73
CA MET A 1 -4.37 2.00 -25.45
C MET A 1 -4.81 3.44 -25.19
N LEU A 2 -5.43 3.72 -24.03
CA LEU A 2 -5.61 5.07 -23.47
C LEU A 2 -5.60 4.95 -21.94
N CYS A 3 -6.22 3.87 -21.42
CA CYS A 3 -6.10 3.45 -20.02
C CYS A 3 -4.65 3.15 -19.62
N ASP A 4 -3.86 2.54 -20.49
CA ASP A 4 -2.45 2.19 -20.21
C ASP A 4 -1.57 3.46 -20.11
N GLU A 5 -1.77 4.42 -21.02
CA GLU A 5 -1.06 5.71 -20.98
C GLU A 5 -1.46 6.55 -19.75
N GLN A 6 -2.75 6.50 -19.37
CA GLN A 6 -3.23 7.12 -18.14
C GLN A 6 -2.63 6.46 -16.90
N PHE A 7 -2.47 5.14 -16.91
CA PHE A 7 -1.86 4.39 -15.82
C PHE A 7 -0.40 4.79 -15.62
N ASP A 8 0.39 4.82 -16.70
CA ASP A 8 1.80 5.18 -16.64
C ASP A 8 1.99 6.62 -16.15
N GLY A 9 1.18 7.57 -16.66
CA GLY A 9 1.20 8.95 -16.21
C GLY A 9 0.84 9.10 -14.72
N CYS A 10 -0.22 8.42 -14.26
CA CYS A 10 -0.61 8.43 -12.86
C CYS A 10 0.47 7.81 -11.96
N ASN A 11 1.10 6.72 -12.38
CA ASN A 11 2.14 6.07 -11.60
C ASN A 11 3.42 6.91 -11.54
N GLN A 12 3.76 7.62 -12.62
CA GLN A 12 4.86 8.59 -12.62
C GLN A 12 4.57 9.75 -11.67
N LEU A 13 3.39 10.35 -11.74
CA LEU A 13 2.99 11.45 -10.85
C LEU A 13 3.04 11.03 -9.38
N LEU A 14 2.49 9.86 -9.05
CA LEU A 14 2.54 9.32 -7.69
C LEU A 14 3.99 9.14 -7.22
N GLN A 15 4.89 8.64 -8.07
CA GLN A 15 6.32 8.53 -7.71
C GLN A 15 6.95 9.89 -7.41
N GLU A 16 6.65 10.92 -8.20
CA GLU A 16 7.14 12.28 -7.94
C GLU A 16 6.59 12.84 -6.63
N GLU A 17 5.30 12.62 -6.33
CA GLU A 17 4.70 13.03 -5.05
C GLU A 17 5.39 12.35 -3.87
N LEU A 18 5.69 11.05 -3.97
CA LEU A 18 6.38 10.32 -2.91
C LEU A 18 7.82 10.79 -2.72
N ARG A 19 8.54 11.13 -3.80
CA ARG A 19 9.88 11.74 -3.71
C ARG A 19 9.83 13.14 -3.07
N TYR A 20 8.85 13.95 -3.45
CA TYR A 20 8.72 15.33 -2.98
C TYR A 20 8.29 15.42 -1.51
N TYR A 21 7.25 14.67 -1.12
CA TYR A 21 6.68 14.74 0.22
C TYR A 21 7.37 13.82 1.24
N GLN A 22 8.12 12.81 0.78
CA GLN A 22 8.84 11.85 1.63
C GLN A 22 7.99 11.31 2.80
N PRO A 23 6.79 10.75 2.53
CA PRO A 23 5.92 10.30 3.61
C PRO A 23 6.52 9.09 4.33
N GLN A 24 6.28 8.99 5.64
CA GLN A 24 6.67 7.81 6.41
C GLN A 24 5.68 6.65 6.24
N LYS A 25 4.40 6.97 6.02
CA LYS A 25 3.29 6.03 5.93
C LYS A 25 2.34 6.41 4.81
N ILE A 26 1.85 5.43 4.05
CA ILE A 26 0.86 5.60 2.98
C ILE A 26 -0.32 4.66 3.20
N LEU A 27 -1.53 5.19 3.09
CA LEU A 27 -2.76 4.40 3.09
C LEU A 27 -3.42 4.49 1.71
N PHE A 28 -3.49 3.37 1.01
CA PHE A 28 -4.27 3.24 -0.22
C PHE A 28 -5.70 2.82 0.13
N LEU A 29 -6.69 3.57 -0.35
CA LEU A 29 -8.12 3.32 -0.12
C LEU A 29 -8.83 2.74 -1.36
N THR A 30 -8.08 2.12 -2.26
CA THR A 30 -8.55 1.68 -3.57
C THR A 30 -8.87 0.18 -3.61
N GLY A 31 -8.34 -0.59 -2.66
CA GLY A 31 -8.23 -2.04 -2.72
C GLY A 31 -7.10 -2.54 -3.62
N PHE A 32 -6.72 -3.81 -3.45
CA PHE A 32 -5.55 -4.40 -4.12
C PHE A 32 -5.67 -4.41 -5.65
N ASN A 33 -6.86 -4.68 -6.20
CA ASN A 33 -7.07 -4.75 -7.65
C ASN A 33 -6.75 -3.43 -8.38
N TRP A 34 -6.87 -2.30 -7.68
CA TRP A 34 -6.57 -0.97 -8.23
C TRP A 34 -5.13 -0.53 -7.94
N PHE A 35 -4.53 -1.06 -6.87
CA PHE A 35 -3.12 -0.86 -6.58
C PHE A 35 -2.22 -1.69 -7.51
N GLU A 36 -2.69 -2.83 -8.00
CA GLU A 36 -1.90 -3.74 -8.82
C GLU A 36 -1.22 -3.00 -9.99
N GLY A 37 0.10 -3.12 -10.04
CA GLY A 37 0.96 -2.43 -11.01
C GLY A 37 1.56 -1.11 -10.48
N PHE A 38 0.86 -0.33 -9.67
CA PHE A 38 1.39 0.92 -9.11
C PHE A 38 2.58 0.64 -8.19
N LEU A 39 3.64 1.43 -8.33
CA LEU A 39 4.83 1.37 -7.49
C LEU A 39 5.50 -0.02 -7.41
N THR A 40 5.19 -0.96 -8.32
CA THR A 40 5.66 -2.35 -8.26
C THR A 40 7.17 -2.46 -8.11
N GLN A 41 7.90 -1.63 -8.86
CA GLN A 41 9.37 -1.56 -8.82
C GLN A 41 9.94 -1.03 -7.49
N ASN A 42 9.13 -0.37 -6.68
CA ASN A 42 9.49 0.19 -5.39
C ASN A 42 9.07 -0.71 -4.23
N ILE A 43 8.32 -1.79 -4.46
CA ILE A 43 7.90 -2.69 -3.37
C ILE A 43 9.08 -3.51 -2.90
N LYS A 44 9.47 -3.32 -1.64
CA LYS A 44 10.52 -4.10 -1.01
C LYS A 44 9.99 -5.45 -0.51
N TRP A 45 8.81 -5.41 0.10
CA TRP A 45 8.04 -6.60 0.47
C TRP A 45 6.58 -6.22 0.73
N LEU A 46 5.69 -7.19 0.58
CA LEU A 46 4.27 -7.06 0.88
C LEU A 46 3.70 -8.37 1.44
N THR A 47 2.70 -8.25 2.30
CA THR A 47 1.92 -9.37 2.84
C THR A 47 0.47 -9.18 2.43
N LYS A 48 -0.08 -10.14 1.68
CA LYS A 48 -1.51 -10.19 1.37
C LYS A 48 -2.29 -10.77 2.55
N ILE A 49 -3.50 -10.26 2.76
CA ILE A 49 -4.43 -10.74 3.78
C ILE A 49 -5.57 -11.48 3.07
N ASP A 50 -5.63 -12.80 3.24
CA ASP A 50 -6.64 -13.65 2.58
C ASP A 50 -7.99 -13.69 3.30
N SER A 51 -8.16 -12.98 4.43
CA SER A 51 -9.39 -13.01 5.25
C SER A 51 -10.44 -11.97 4.81
N GLU A 52 -11.65 -12.04 5.39
CA GLU A 52 -12.71 -11.01 5.28
C GLU A 52 -12.33 -9.65 5.92
N SER A 53 -11.04 -9.31 5.93
CA SER A 53 -10.50 -8.04 6.41
C SER A 53 -10.90 -6.88 5.48
N PHE A 54 -10.90 -5.67 6.04
CA PHE A 54 -11.00 -4.43 5.26
C PHE A 54 -9.67 -4.01 4.65
N VAL A 55 -8.58 -4.64 5.05
CA VAL A 55 -7.23 -4.48 4.49
C VAL A 55 -6.92 -5.68 3.60
N ASP A 56 -6.51 -5.41 2.37
CA ASP A 56 -6.13 -6.43 1.40
C ASP A 56 -4.65 -6.79 1.52
N ALA A 57 -3.79 -5.82 1.85
CA ALA A 57 -2.35 -6.04 2.01
C ALA A 57 -1.67 -4.92 2.82
N TYR A 58 -0.46 -5.18 3.29
CA TYR A 58 0.44 -4.18 3.86
C TYR A 58 1.89 -4.53 3.52
N GLY A 59 2.79 -3.56 3.58
CA GLY A 59 4.18 -3.79 3.22
C GLY A 59 5.08 -2.58 3.40
N LYS A 60 6.25 -2.65 2.77
CA LYS A 60 7.21 -1.55 2.72
C LYS A 60 7.64 -1.25 1.28
N LEU A 61 7.64 0.03 0.93
CA LEU A 61 8.23 0.56 -0.29
C LEU A 61 9.63 1.08 0.00
N GLU A 62 10.48 1.12 -1.02
CA GLU A 62 11.76 1.80 -1.01
C GLU A 62 11.82 2.78 -2.20
N ILE A 63 11.94 4.07 -1.88
CA ILE A 63 12.07 5.16 -2.86
C ILE A 63 13.27 5.99 -2.45
N GLU A 64 14.31 5.99 -3.28
CA GLU A 64 15.55 6.76 -3.06
C GLU A 64 16.20 6.50 -1.68
N GLY A 65 16.14 5.24 -1.22
CA GLY A 65 16.67 4.83 0.08
C GLY A 65 15.76 5.12 1.28
N ASN A 66 14.65 5.81 1.08
CA ASN A 66 13.63 6.00 2.12
C ASN A 66 12.69 4.79 2.15
N ILE A 67 12.53 4.21 3.33
CA ILE A 67 11.58 3.12 3.58
C ILE A 67 10.25 3.72 3.98
N ILE A 68 9.20 3.37 3.24
CA ILE A 68 7.84 3.87 3.46
C ILE A 68 6.94 2.69 3.79
N ASP A 69 6.26 2.79 4.93
CA ASP A 69 5.26 1.81 5.34
C ASP A 69 3.96 2.04 4.56
N PHE A 70 3.35 0.98 4.03
CA PHE A 70 2.09 1.13 3.34
C PHE A 70 1.05 0.08 3.71
N VAL A 71 -0.21 0.48 3.64
CA VAL A 71 -1.39 -0.37 3.81
C VAL A 71 -2.31 -0.16 2.62
N ILE A 72 -2.82 -1.25 2.07
CA ILE A 72 -3.83 -1.26 1.00
C ILE A 72 -5.13 -1.75 1.61
N ALA A 73 -6.07 -0.83 1.76
CA ALA A 73 -7.41 -1.09 2.27
C ALA A 73 -8.45 -1.00 1.16
N LYS A 74 -9.53 -1.77 1.31
CA LYS A 74 -10.74 -1.67 0.50
C LYS A 74 -11.32 -0.27 0.64
N HIS A 75 -12.02 0.21 -0.39
CA HIS A 75 -12.66 1.52 -0.35
C HIS A 75 -13.60 1.65 0.87
N PRO A 76 -13.50 2.72 1.70
CA PRO A 76 -14.17 2.80 3.00
C PRO A 76 -15.70 2.98 2.90
N GLN A 77 -16.21 3.40 1.74
CA GLN A 77 -17.63 3.71 1.56
C GLN A 77 -18.54 2.54 1.95
N GLY A 78 -19.55 2.85 2.78
CA GLY A 78 -20.56 1.90 3.26
C GLY A 78 -20.08 0.94 4.36
N LYS A 79 -18.83 1.06 4.83
CA LYS A 79 -18.28 0.25 5.92
C LYS A 79 -18.42 0.98 7.25
N ASN A 80 -18.45 0.22 8.34
CA ASN A 80 -18.39 0.81 9.68
C ASN A 80 -17.00 1.45 9.88
N GLU A 81 -16.98 2.76 10.11
CA GLU A 81 -15.75 3.54 10.23
C GLU A 81 -14.84 3.05 11.37
N SER A 82 -15.40 2.72 12.53
CA SER A 82 -14.60 2.24 13.68
C SER A 82 -13.88 0.94 13.33
N ILE A 83 -14.63 -0.04 12.80
CA ILE A 83 -14.06 -1.35 12.47
C ILE A 83 -13.04 -1.22 11.32
N PHE A 84 -13.31 -0.33 10.35
CA PHE A 84 -12.38 -0.04 9.26
C PHE A 84 -11.07 0.55 9.79
N ASN A 85 -11.15 1.59 10.62
CA ASN A 85 -10.00 2.27 11.19
C ASN A 85 -9.18 1.31 12.06
N ASP A 86 -9.83 0.49 12.89
CA ASP A 86 -9.16 -0.52 13.72
C ASP A 86 -8.37 -1.51 12.86
N SER A 87 -8.93 -1.96 11.73
CA SER A 87 -8.25 -2.86 10.79
C SER A 87 -7.03 -2.22 10.14
N VAL A 88 -7.11 -0.94 9.76
CA VAL A 88 -6.00 -0.19 9.16
C VAL A 88 -4.89 0.03 10.17
N LEU A 89 -5.23 0.49 11.38
CA LEU A 89 -4.28 0.74 12.46
C LEU A 89 -3.58 -0.56 12.87
N ALA A 90 -4.33 -1.66 13.02
CA ALA A 90 -3.76 -2.97 13.32
C ALA A 90 -2.72 -3.40 12.27
N SER A 91 -2.95 -3.08 10.99
CA SER A 91 -2.03 -3.42 9.89
C SER A 91 -0.75 -2.57 9.93
N PHE A 92 -0.84 -1.28 10.20
CA PHE A 92 0.35 -0.45 10.42
C PHE A 92 1.14 -0.91 11.65
N ASN A 93 0.49 -1.33 12.73
CA ASN A 93 1.17 -1.85 13.91
C ASN A 93 1.97 -3.14 13.63
N GLN A 94 1.55 -3.95 12.64
CA GLN A 94 2.35 -5.10 12.19
C GLN A 94 3.68 -4.65 11.56
N LEU A 95 3.71 -3.50 10.88
CA LEU A 95 4.90 -2.96 10.20
C LEU A 95 5.94 -2.36 11.17
N GLU A 96 5.50 -1.99 12.37
CA GLU A 96 6.34 -1.46 13.45
C GLU A 96 6.99 -2.57 14.28
N SER A 97 6.49 -3.80 14.17
CA SER A 97 7.00 -4.95 14.91
C SER A 97 8.30 -5.47 14.25
N PRO A 98 9.42 -5.63 15.00
CA PRO A 98 10.73 -5.97 14.44
C PRO A 98 10.87 -7.39 13.85
N ASN A 99 9.78 -8.16 13.74
CA ASN A 99 9.81 -9.61 13.48
C ASN A 99 8.84 -10.10 12.39
N THR A 100 8.56 -9.31 11.33
CA THR A 100 7.83 -9.90 10.18
C THR A 100 8.81 -10.58 9.23
N PRO A 101 8.74 -11.92 9.04
CA PRO A 101 9.59 -12.62 8.09
C PRO A 101 9.28 -12.17 6.66
N LEU A 102 10.34 -11.79 5.94
CA LEU A 102 10.33 -11.42 4.53
C LEU A 102 9.92 -12.64 3.68
N LYS A 103 8.65 -12.73 3.29
CA LYS A 103 8.29 -13.54 2.11
C LYS A 103 8.48 -12.67 0.87
N ILE A 104 9.66 -12.83 0.28
CA ILE A 104 10.01 -12.27 -1.02
C ILE A 104 9.23 -13.09 -2.05
N TYR A 105 8.31 -12.46 -2.78
CA TYR A 105 7.83 -13.05 -4.03
C TYR A 105 8.93 -12.83 -5.07
N GLN A 106 9.51 -13.94 -5.52
CA GLN A 106 10.31 -14.03 -6.75
C GLN A 106 9.38 -14.31 -7.93
#